data_AF-A0A7K4CEI3-F1
#
_entry.id   AF-A0A7K4CEI3-F1
#
_cell.length_a   1.000
_cell.length_b   1.000
_cell.length_c   1.000
_cell.angle_alpha   90.00
_cell.angle_beta   90.00
_cell.angle_gamma   90.00
#
_symmetry.space_group_name_H-M   'P 1'
#
loop_
_entity.id
_entity.type
_entity.pdbx_description
1 polymer ?
#
loop_
_entity_poly.entity_id
_entity_poly.type
_entity_poly.pdbx_seq_one_letter_code
_entity_poly.pdbx_strand_id
1 'polypeptide(L)'
;IPAGYRSVYNFYYYYDQKAPADAFDGCTGSVPEKYYSEVPFNDLTVILYPTYYGVYKGTPCQPTGCYQDYGPGRTLMKAPADRITLFKHETGHAVFGLVDTYCGDTYYYQNDPYPNVWASLEACTSDAQKNNRDPGQCRQIQKKSSSSVTCEKGYWQWDPMPDIMANGYNGLYGNAATQRITWVLSQAGAV
;
A
#
# COMPACT_ATOMS: atom_id res chain seq x y z
N ILE A 1 -7.29 3.32 -27.72
CA ILE A 1 -6.74 4.27 -26.74
C ILE A 1 -7.12 5.68 -27.18
N PRO A 2 -7.73 6.53 -26.34
CA PRO A 2 -8.05 7.91 -26.68
C PRO A 2 -6.81 8.73 -27.08
N ALA A 3 -6.99 9.67 -28.01
CA ALA A 3 -5.94 10.65 -28.30
C ALA A 3 -5.65 11.47 -27.04
N GLY A 4 -4.38 11.61 -26.66
CA GLY A 4 -3.98 12.35 -25.46
C GLY A 4 -4.12 11.57 -24.15
N TYR A 5 -4.21 10.23 -24.16
CA TYR A 5 -4.30 9.44 -22.92
C TYR A 5 -3.18 9.73 -21.90
N ARG A 6 -1.99 10.14 -22.37
CA ARG A 6 -0.84 10.52 -21.52
C ARG A 6 -1.01 11.86 -20.80
N SER A 7 -1.99 12.66 -21.22
CA SER A 7 -2.27 14.00 -20.68
C SER A 7 -3.58 14.07 -19.89
N VAL A 8 -4.26 12.94 -19.67
CA VAL A 8 -5.52 12.88 -18.92
C VAL A 8 -5.51 11.67 -17.99
N TYR A 9 -6.07 11.83 -16.79
CA TYR A 9 -6.24 10.73 -15.85
C TYR A 9 -7.39 9.84 -16.32
N ASN A 10 -7.09 8.59 -16.72
CA ASN A 10 -8.09 7.69 -17.28
C ASN A 10 -8.45 6.57 -16.29
N PHE A 11 -9.75 6.36 -16.07
CA PHE A 11 -10.24 5.18 -15.37
C PHE A 11 -10.83 4.19 -16.38
N TYR A 12 -10.36 2.95 -16.34
CA TYR A 12 -10.93 1.85 -17.10
C TYR A 12 -11.45 0.80 -16.13
N TYR A 13 -12.67 0.36 -16.34
CA TYR A 13 -13.32 -0.65 -15.50
C TYR A 13 -13.65 -1.87 -16.33
N TYR A 14 -13.31 -3.04 -15.81
CA TYR A 14 -13.68 -4.33 -16.35
C TYR A 14 -14.46 -5.11 -15.29
N TYR A 15 -15.53 -5.79 -15.70
CA TYR A 15 -16.38 -6.58 -14.82
C TYR A 15 -16.89 -7.81 -15.53
N ASP A 16 -16.61 -8.96 -14.93
CA ASP A 16 -17.19 -10.24 -15.34
C ASP A 16 -18.03 -10.82 -14.19
N GLN A 17 -19.35 -10.86 -14.41
CA GLN A 17 -20.30 -11.44 -13.44
C GLN A 17 -20.07 -12.93 -13.22
N LYS A 18 -19.44 -13.63 -14.17
CA LYS A 18 -19.22 -15.09 -14.13
C LYS A 18 -17.90 -15.46 -13.47
N ALA A 19 -16.99 -14.50 -13.30
CA ALA A 19 -15.67 -14.71 -12.74
C ALA A 19 -15.30 -13.54 -11.80
N PRO A 20 -15.94 -13.43 -10.62
CA PRO A 20 -15.55 -12.41 -9.65
C PRO A 20 -14.10 -12.60 -9.23
N ALA A 21 -13.41 -11.50 -8.95
CA ALA A 21 -12.03 -11.53 -8.49
C ALA A 21 -11.88 -12.38 -7.22
N ASP A 22 -10.87 -13.25 -7.18
CA ASP A 22 -10.63 -14.15 -6.06
C ASP A 22 -10.06 -13.40 -4.86
N ALA A 23 -10.77 -13.43 -3.73
CA ALA A 23 -10.30 -12.89 -2.45
C ALA A 23 -9.21 -13.74 -1.78
N PHE A 24 -8.95 -14.95 -2.28
CA PHE A 24 -8.30 -16.01 -1.52
C PHE A 24 -6.95 -16.46 -2.06
N ASP A 25 -6.62 -16.07 -3.29
CA ASP A 25 -5.32 -16.33 -3.90
C ASP A 25 -4.51 -15.03 -3.93
N GLY A 26 -3.39 -15.00 -3.21
CA GLY A 26 -2.62 -13.84 -2.72
C GLY A 26 -2.81 -12.50 -3.45
N CYS A 27 -1.76 -12.02 -4.14
CA CYS A 27 -1.87 -10.86 -5.03
C CYS A 27 -2.17 -11.26 -6.47
N THR A 28 -3.00 -12.28 -6.58
CA THR A 28 -3.47 -12.85 -7.81
C THR A 28 -4.96 -12.58 -7.94
N GLY A 29 -5.40 -12.59 -9.19
CA GLY A 29 -6.77 -12.30 -9.61
C GLY A 29 -6.81 -12.32 -11.12
N SER A 30 -7.92 -12.76 -11.67
CA SER A 30 -8.09 -12.88 -13.11
C SER A 30 -8.28 -11.50 -13.72
N VAL A 31 -7.23 -10.96 -14.35
CA VAL A 31 -7.42 -9.97 -15.43
C VAL A 31 -7.65 -10.73 -16.74
N PRO A 32 -8.37 -10.17 -17.73
CA PRO A 32 -8.50 -10.80 -19.04
C PRO A 32 -7.15 -11.22 -19.62
N GLU A 33 -7.08 -12.35 -20.33
CA GLU A 33 -5.84 -12.93 -20.87
C GLU A 33 -5.02 -11.91 -21.69
N LYS A 34 -5.70 -11.01 -22.40
CA LYS A 34 -5.09 -9.95 -23.22
C LYS A 34 -4.94 -8.60 -22.53
N TYR A 35 -5.30 -8.49 -21.25
CA TYR A 35 -5.37 -7.23 -20.51
C TYR A 35 -4.08 -6.42 -20.67
N TYR A 36 -2.92 -6.96 -20.29
CA TYR A 36 -1.65 -6.22 -20.36
C TYR A 36 -1.21 -5.88 -21.79
N SER A 37 -1.73 -6.57 -22.81
CA SER A 37 -1.49 -6.23 -24.22
C SER A 37 -2.45 -5.15 -24.75
N GLU A 38 -3.65 -5.06 -24.18
CA GLU A 38 -4.71 -4.12 -24.59
C GLU A 38 -4.69 -2.82 -23.79
N VAL A 39 -4.16 -2.85 -22.57
CA VAL A 39 -3.98 -1.70 -21.68
C VAL A 39 -2.52 -1.40 -21.34
N PRO A 40 -1.60 -1.27 -22.33
CA PRO A 40 -0.19 -1.00 -22.06
C PRO A 40 0.09 0.38 -21.44
N PHE A 41 -0.95 1.19 -21.28
CA PHE A 41 -0.92 2.54 -20.74
C PHE A 41 -1.32 2.61 -19.27
N ASN A 42 -1.69 1.48 -18.66
CA ASN A 42 -2.25 1.47 -17.31
C ASN A 42 -1.14 1.62 -16.27
N ASP A 43 -1.19 2.67 -15.44
CA ASP A 43 -0.24 2.87 -14.35
C ASP A 43 -0.56 1.99 -13.13
N LEU A 44 -1.85 1.69 -12.89
CA LEU A 44 -2.31 0.90 -11.75
C LEU A 44 -3.56 0.07 -12.09
N THR A 45 -3.44 -1.25 -12.03
CA THR A 45 -4.58 -2.17 -12.08
C THR A 45 -5.19 -2.32 -10.69
N VAL A 46 -6.48 -2.06 -10.56
CA VAL A 46 -7.22 -2.29 -9.32
C VAL A 46 -8.16 -3.48 -9.50
N ILE A 47 -7.98 -4.51 -8.68
CA ILE A 47 -8.89 -5.65 -8.58
C ILE A 47 -9.79 -5.46 -7.36
N LEU A 48 -11.08 -5.23 -7.59
CA LEU A 48 -12.09 -5.15 -6.53
C LEU A 48 -12.85 -6.47 -6.44
N TYR A 49 -12.89 -7.07 -5.25
CA TYR A 49 -13.67 -8.27 -4.98
C TYR A 49 -14.83 -8.00 -4.01
N PRO A 50 -15.95 -8.74 -4.11
CA PRO A 50 -17.11 -8.54 -3.25
C PRO A 50 -16.85 -9.01 -1.82
N THR A 51 -17.72 -8.63 -0.87
CA THR A 51 -17.68 -9.20 0.48
C THR A 51 -17.98 -10.69 0.43
N TYR A 52 -17.10 -11.49 1.03
CA TYR A 52 -17.27 -12.92 1.21
C TYR A 52 -17.82 -13.19 2.62
N TYR A 53 -18.88 -14.00 2.72
CA TYR A 53 -19.52 -14.39 3.99
C TYR A 53 -19.29 -15.87 4.28
N GLY A 54 -18.74 -16.21 5.46
CA GLY A 54 -18.52 -17.60 5.86
C GLY A 54 -17.39 -17.79 6.88
N VAL A 55 -17.22 -19.03 7.34
CA VAL A 55 -16.05 -19.45 8.13
C VAL A 55 -15.05 -20.09 7.16
N TYR A 56 -13.91 -19.45 6.99
CA TYR A 56 -12.89 -19.89 6.07
C TYR A 56 -11.74 -20.60 6.80
N LYS A 57 -11.23 -21.71 6.25
CA LYS A 57 -10.14 -22.51 6.82
C LYS A 57 -9.00 -22.60 5.82
N GLY A 58 -7.77 -22.34 6.26
CA GLY A 58 -6.56 -22.39 5.43
C GLY A 58 -5.48 -21.43 5.93
N THR A 59 -4.28 -21.48 5.32
CA THR A 59 -3.20 -20.49 5.47
C THR A 59 -3.77 -19.07 5.31
N PRO A 60 -3.29 -18.03 6.04
CA PRO A 60 -3.92 -16.70 6.06
C PRO A 60 -3.81 -16.00 4.70
N CYS A 61 -4.74 -16.30 3.81
CA CYS A 61 -4.88 -15.68 2.50
C CYS A 61 -6.31 -15.19 2.28
N GLN A 62 -7.10 -14.94 3.35
CA GLN A 62 -8.53 -14.66 3.25
C GLN A 62 -8.94 -13.42 4.07
N PRO A 63 -9.93 -12.65 3.59
CA PRO A 63 -9.79 -11.65 2.55
C PRO A 63 -8.89 -10.48 3.03
N THR A 64 -7.69 -10.38 2.47
CA THR A 64 -6.76 -9.27 2.72
C THR A 64 -6.56 -8.45 1.45
N GLY A 65 -6.13 -7.21 1.63
CA GLY A 65 -5.65 -6.43 0.50
C GLY A 65 -4.27 -6.93 0.11
N CYS A 66 -3.83 -6.50 -1.07
CA CYS A 66 -2.45 -6.70 -1.47
C CYS A 66 -2.02 -5.66 -2.51
N TYR A 67 -0.71 -5.56 -2.65
CA TYR A 67 -0.03 -4.79 -3.67
C TYR A 67 1.10 -5.62 -4.30
N GLN A 68 1.25 -5.50 -5.61
CA GLN A 68 2.34 -6.13 -6.36
C GLN A 68 2.83 -5.21 -7.48
N ASP A 69 4.13 -5.02 -7.53
CA ASP A 69 4.82 -4.34 -8.63
C ASP A 69 5.42 -5.38 -9.58
N TYR A 70 4.94 -5.43 -10.82
CA TYR A 70 5.49 -6.26 -11.90
C TYR A 70 6.32 -5.44 -12.91
N GLY A 71 6.69 -4.21 -12.56
CA GLY A 71 7.41 -3.26 -13.39
C GLY A 71 6.50 -2.21 -14.04
N PRO A 72 7.09 -1.33 -14.87
CA PRO A 72 6.40 -0.17 -15.44
C PRO A 72 5.08 -0.53 -16.14
N GLY A 73 4.00 0.13 -15.70
CA GLY A 73 2.65 -0.07 -16.25
C GLY A 73 2.01 -1.42 -15.91
N ARG A 74 2.54 -2.14 -14.91
CA ARG A 74 2.05 -3.46 -14.49
C ARG A 74 1.83 -3.56 -12.99
N THR A 75 1.72 -2.44 -12.32
CA THR A 75 1.38 -2.37 -10.91
C THR A 75 -0.05 -2.83 -10.67
N LEU A 76 -0.26 -3.64 -9.63
CA LEU A 76 -1.55 -4.19 -9.27
C LEU A 76 -1.82 -3.99 -7.77
N MET A 77 -3.04 -3.58 -7.45
CA MET A 77 -3.58 -3.71 -6.10
C MET A 77 -4.87 -4.49 -6.11
N LYS A 78 -5.14 -5.20 -5.01
CA LYS A 78 -6.39 -5.90 -4.77
C LYS A 78 -6.96 -5.48 -3.43
N ALA A 79 -8.25 -5.17 -3.38
CA ALA A 79 -8.92 -4.81 -2.14
C ALA A 79 -10.41 -5.20 -2.19
N PRO A 80 -11.05 -5.45 -1.03
CA PRO A 80 -12.48 -5.69 -0.98
C PRO A 80 -13.25 -4.40 -1.27
N ALA A 81 -14.36 -4.51 -1.99
CA ALA A 81 -15.20 -3.37 -2.36
C ALA A 81 -15.89 -2.68 -1.16
N ASP A 82 -15.99 -3.37 -0.01
CA ASP A 82 -16.68 -2.89 1.19
C ASP A 82 -15.75 -2.48 2.34
N ARG A 83 -14.42 -2.58 2.17
CA ARG A 83 -13.44 -2.09 3.18
C ARG A 83 -12.64 -0.92 2.64
N ILE A 84 -13.22 0.27 2.78
CA ILE A 84 -12.59 1.54 2.35
C ILE A 84 -11.22 1.75 3.00
N THR A 85 -11.02 1.39 4.27
CA THR A 85 -9.71 1.56 4.93
C THR A 85 -8.64 0.67 4.31
N LEU A 86 -9.00 -0.55 3.93
CA LEU A 86 -8.06 -1.47 3.29
C LEU A 86 -7.77 -1.03 1.86
N PHE A 87 -8.79 -0.57 1.13
CA PHE A 87 -8.58 0.07 -0.17
C PHE A 87 -7.61 1.25 -0.07
N LYS A 88 -7.74 2.09 0.97
CA LYS A 88 -6.80 3.18 1.24
C LYS A 88 -5.40 2.65 1.51
N HIS A 89 -5.23 1.65 2.38
CA HIS A 89 -3.93 1.02 2.67
C HIS A 89 -3.24 0.57 1.37
N GLU A 90 -3.93 -0.18 0.52
CA GLU A 90 -3.37 -0.66 -0.75
C GLU A 90 -3.10 0.47 -1.75
N THR A 91 -3.94 1.51 -1.77
CA THR A 91 -3.65 2.74 -2.53
C THR A 91 -2.37 3.41 -2.04
N GLY A 92 -2.10 3.34 -0.73
CA GLY A 92 -0.87 3.80 -0.09
C GLY A 92 0.37 3.18 -0.73
N HIS A 93 0.38 1.87 -0.89
CA HIS A 93 1.43 1.19 -1.64
C HIS A 93 1.41 1.57 -3.12
N ALA A 94 0.25 1.43 -3.75
CA ALA A 94 0.16 1.35 -5.20
C ALA A 94 0.34 2.68 -5.94
N VAL A 95 -0.11 3.77 -5.33
CA VAL A 95 0.00 5.11 -5.89
C VAL A 95 1.13 5.87 -5.25
N PHE A 96 1.30 5.74 -3.93
CA PHE A 96 2.20 6.60 -3.17
C PHE A 96 3.52 5.92 -2.78
N GLY A 97 3.69 4.63 -3.07
CA GLY A 97 4.89 3.88 -2.71
C GLY A 97 5.18 3.93 -1.21
N LEU A 98 4.12 3.93 -0.39
CA LEU A 98 4.26 3.79 1.06
C LEU A 98 4.66 2.35 1.40
N VAL A 99 5.40 2.21 2.49
CA VAL A 99 5.91 0.92 2.97
C VAL A 99 5.11 0.52 4.21
N ASP A 100 4.86 -0.79 4.37
CA ASP A 100 4.23 -1.34 5.55
C ASP A 100 4.99 -1.01 6.84
N THR A 101 4.25 -0.74 7.91
CA THR A 101 4.82 -0.40 9.22
C THR A 101 4.47 -1.43 10.31
N TYR A 102 3.73 -2.48 9.98
CA TYR A 102 3.55 -3.65 10.86
C TYR A 102 4.79 -4.56 10.80
N CYS A 103 4.95 -5.42 11.81
CA CYS A 103 6.00 -6.44 11.83
C CYS A 103 5.43 -7.79 11.37
N GLY A 104 5.80 -8.21 10.15
CA GLY A 104 5.29 -9.44 9.53
C GLY A 104 6.00 -9.78 8.23
N ASP A 105 5.29 -10.51 7.36
CA ASP A 105 5.76 -10.91 6.03
C ASP A 105 5.48 -9.78 5.03
N THR A 106 6.40 -8.83 4.98
CA THR A 106 6.39 -7.71 4.03
C THR A 106 7.82 -7.34 3.64
N TYR A 107 7.95 -6.51 2.61
CA TYR A 107 9.23 -6.03 2.11
C TYR A 107 9.47 -4.59 2.55
N TYR A 108 10.54 -4.38 3.32
CA TYR A 108 10.92 -3.06 3.80
C TYR A 108 12.02 -2.46 2.94
N TYR A 109 11.89 -1.17 2.69
CA TYR A 109 12.91 -0.32 2.10
C TYR A 109 12.65 1.11 2.58
N GLN A 110 13.66 1.97 2.50
CA GLN A 110 13.47 3.40 2.71
C GLN A 110 13.02 4.04 1.40
N ASN A 111 11.87 4.70 1.43
CA ASN A 111 11.27 5.29 0.24
C ASN A 111 11.61 6.78 0.13
N ASP A 112 12.58 7.12 -0.72
CA ASP A 112 13.06 8.50 -0.91
C ASP A 112 12.17 9.31 -1.90
N PRO A 113 12.24 10.66 -1.88
CA PRO A 113 12.97 11.53 -0.95
C PRO A 113 12.24 11.79 0.37
N TYR A 114 10.96 11.42 0.46
CA TYR A 114 10.14 11.58 1.66
C TYR A 114 9.70 10.22 2.17
N PRO A 115 10.45 9.61 3.10
CA PRO A 115 10.15 8.28 3.61
C PRO A 115 9.01 8.25 4.63
N ASN A 116 8.27 7.14 4.64
CA ASN A 116 7.42 6.75 5.76
C ASN A 116 8.03 5.62 6.61
N VAL A 117 9.06 4.96 6.09
CA VAL A 117 9.89 3.95 6.75
C VAL A 117 11.36 4.27 6.49
N TRP A 118 12.20 4.14 7.51
CA TRP A 118 13.63 4.49 7.46
C TRP A 118 14.51 3.28 7.68
N ALA A 119 15.66 3.23 6.99
CA ALA A 119 16.62 2.13 7.08
C ALA A 119 17.52 2.19 8.34
N SER A 120 17.48 3.30 9.09
CA SER A 120 18.19 3.44 10.37
C SER A 120 17.46 4.40 11.33
N LEU A 121 17.77 4.31 12.63
CA LEU A 121 17.28 5.26 13.63
C LEU A 121 17.79 6.69 13.34
N GLU A 122 19.06 6.80 12.93
CA GLU A 122 19.71 8.06 12.57
C GLU A 122 19.00 8.70 11.37
N ALA A 123 18.64 7.92 10.36
CA ALA A 123 17.88 8.42 9.21
C ALA A 123 16.49 8.93 9.62
N CYS A 124 15.77 8.19 10.47
CA CYS A 124 14.47 8.62 10.99
C CYS A 124 14.58 9.91 11.80
N THR A 125 15.54 9.98 12.73
CA THR A 125 15.71 11.14 13.61
C THR A 125 16.15 12.37 12.84
N SER A 126 17.08 12.22 11.89
CA SER A 126 17.52 13.32 11.02
C SER A 126 16.39 13.84 10.13
N ASP A 127 15.57 12.95 9.56
CA ASP A 127 14.42 13.35 8.76
C ASP A 127 13.33 14.01 9.62
N ALA A 128 13.08 13.50 10.82
CA ALA A 128 12.16 14.12 11.76
C ALA A 128 12.60 15.55 12.11
N GLN A 129 13.88 15.76 12.45
CA GLN A 129 14.45 17.09 12.70
C GLN A 129 14.28 18.03 11.51
N LYS A 130 14.64 17.56 10.31
CA LYS A 130 14.55 18.33 9.06
C LYS A 130 13.12 18.80 8.76
N ASN A 131 12.13 18.00 9.17
CA ASN A 131 10.71 18.26 8.90
C ASN A 131 9.95 18.77 10.13
N ASN A 132 10.63 19.35 11.12
CA ASN A 132 10.05 19.91 12.36
C ASN A 132 9.16 18.91 13.12
N ARG A 133 9.55 17.63 13.12
CA ARG A 133 8.93 16.53 13.86
C ARG A 133 9.80 16.14 15.05
N ASP A 134 9.17 15.63 16.12
CA ASP A 134 9.88 15.16 17.33
C ASP A 134 10.72 13.90 17.01
N PRO A 135 12.07 13.97 17.08
CA PRO A 135 12.93 12.81 16.79
C PRO A 135 12.76 11.68 17.81
N GLY A 136 12.29 11.99 19.03
CA GLY A 136 12.05 11.00 20.08
C GLY A 136 10.92 10.01 19.76
N GLN A 137 10.08 10.29 18.75
CA GLN A 137 9.01 9.38 18.30
C GLN A 137 9.50 8.30 17.32
N CYS A 138 10.74 8.41 16.83
CA CYS A 138 11.34 7.38 15.99
C CYS A 138 11.44 6.06 16.74
N ARG A 139 10.81 5.03 16.20
CA ARG A 139 10.74 3.71 16.83
C ARG A 139 10.96 2.61 15.80
N GLN A 140 11.63 1.56 16.22
CA GLN A 140 11.84 0.38 15.39
C GLN A 140 10.49 -0.31 15.12
N ILE A 141 10.32 -0.85 13.92
CA ILE A 141 9.17 -1.67 13.55
C ILE A 141 9.27 -3.00 14.29
N GLN A 142 8.33 -3.22 15.21
CA GLN A 142 8.31 -4.38 16.08
C GLN A 142 6.89 -4.75 16.48
N LYS A 143 6.66 -6.02 16.79
CA LYS A 143 5.41 -6.51 17.39
C LYS A 143 5.70 -7.00 18.81
N LYS A 144 5.04 -6.40 19.80
CA LYS A 144 5.15 -6.79 21.21
C LYS A 144 3.94 -7.61 21.65
N SER A 145 4.15 -8.64 22.45
CA SER A 145 3.11 -9.38 23.19
C SER A 145 3.41 -9.29 24.67
N SER A 146 2.48 -8.70 25.45
CA SER A 146 2.43 -8.58 26.93
C SER A 146 3.71 -8.12 27.66
N SER A 147 4.87 -8.73 27.43
CA SER A 147 6.19 -8.32 27.94
C SER A 147 7.37 -8.67 27.02
N SER A 148 7.16 -9.25 25.83
CA SER A 148 8.24 -9.70 24.92
C SER A 148 8.07 -9.16 23.49
N VAL A 149 9.20 -8.94 22.81
CA VAL A 149 9.23 -8.66 21.38
C VAL A 149 9.08 -9.99 20.64
N THR A 150 8.01 -10.11 19.85
CA THR A 150 7.69 -11.32 19.05
C THR A 150 8.17 -11.23 17.61
N CYS A 151 8.43 -10.00 17.14
CA CYS A 151 8.97 -9.71 15.83
C CYS A 151 9.66 -8.35 15.90
N GLU A 152 10.81 -8.23 15.25
CA GLU A 152 11.57 -6.99 15.10
C GLU A 152 12.15 -6.93 13.68
N LYS A 153 12.19 -5.73 13.11
CA LYS A 153 12.78 -5.47 11.79
C LYS A 153 13.84 -4.39 11.92
N GLY A 154 14.88 -4.45 11.09
CA GLY A 154 15.91 -3.40 10.99
C GLY A 154 15.44 -2.15 10.26
N TYR A 155 14.21 -1.70 10.53
CA TYR A 155 13.57 -0.55 9.91
C TYR A 155 12.80 0.23 10.97
N TRP A 156 12.70 1.54 10.78
CA TRP A 156 12.10 2.48 11.72
C TRP A 156 10.89 3.16 11.13
N GLN A 157 10.01 3.61 12.00
CA GLN A 157 8.80 4.36 11.70
C GLN A 157 8.67 5.54 12.67
N TRP A 158 7.93 6.57 12.24
CA TRP A 158 7.71 7.78 13.03
C TRP A 158 6.23 8.02 13.34
N ASP A 159 5.36 7.90 12.33
CA ASP A 159 3.92 8.15 12.45
C ASP A 159 3.29 7.36 13.60
N PRO A 160 2.35 7.89 14.39
CA PRO A 160 1.82 7.19 15.57
C PRO A 160 0.98 5.95 15.20
N MET A 161 1.01 4.92 16.05
CA MET A 161 0.16 3.73 15.90
C MET A 161 -1.28 3.99 16.43
N PRO A 162 -2.32 3.35 15.86
CA PRO A 162 -2.28 2.57 14.63
C PRO A 162 -2.28 3.50 13.42
N ASP A 163 -1.21 3.44 12.61
CA ASP A 163 -1.22 4.07 11.29
C ASP A 163 -1.80 3.07 10.27
N ILE A 164 -2.26 3.60 9.13
CA ILE A 164 -2.92 2.78 8.12
C ILE A 164 -1.99 1.75 7.50
N MET A 165 -0.68 2.01 7.41
CA MET A 165 0.33 1.07 6.88
C MET A 165 0.68 -0.03 7.89
N ALA A 166 0.32 0.13 9.16
CA ALA A 166 0.40 -0.94 10.17
C ALA A 166 -0.91 -1.71 10.31
N ASN A 167 -2.04 -1.02 10.09
CA ASN A 167 -3.36 -1.58 10.27
C ASN A 167 -4.32 -1.05 9.19
N GLY A 168 -4.37 -1.76 8.06
CA GLY A 168 -5.27 -1.45 6.95
C GLY A 168 -6.76 -1.54 7.28
N TYR A 169 -7.15 -1.96 8.48
CA TYR A 169 -8.56 -2.01 8.88
C TYR A 169 -9.01 -0.77 9.66
N ASN A 170 -8.12 -0.15 10.45
CA ASN A 170 -8.50 0.91 11.40
C ASN A 170 -7.50 2.09 11.52
N GLY A 171 -6.40 2.11 10.76
CA GLY A 171 -5.39 3.16 10.84
C GLY A 171 -5.68 4.39 9.96
N LEU A 172 -4.92 5.46 10.20
CA LEU A 172 -4.90 6.68 9.37
C LEU A 172 -3.50 6.92 8.80
N TYR A 173 -3.41 7.70 7.73
CA TYR A 173 -2.13 8.24 7.29
C TYR A 173 -1.61 9.23 8.33
N GLY A 174 -0.40 9.01 8.83
CA GLY A 174 0.29 9.97 9.67
C GLY A 174 0.98 11.06 8.85
N ASN A 175 1.76 11.91 9.54
CA ASN A 175 2.39 13.07 8.92
C ASN A 175 3.48 12.68 7.93
N ALA A 176 4.29 11.66 8.23
CA ALA A 176 5.35 11.19 7.33
C ALA A 176 4.76 10.55 6.06
N ALA A 177 3.75 9.70 6.22
CA ALA A 177 3.01 9.16 5.08
C ALA A 177 2.36 10.27 4.23
N THR A 178 1.71 11.24 4.88
CA THR A 178 1.06 12.37 4.20
C THR A 178 2.07 13.28 3.47
N GLN A 179 3.27 13.45 4.03
CA GLN A 179 4.35 14.17 3.38
C GLN A 179 4.75 13.52 2.05
N ARG A 180 4.88 12.18 2.04
CA ARG A 180 5.15 11.45 0.80
C ARG A 180 4.01 11.54 -0.20
N ILE A 181 2.76 11.35 0.26
CA ILE A 181 1.56 11.49 -0.58
C ILE A 181 1.56 12.85 -1.28
N THR A 182 1.81 13.92 -0.52
CA THR A 182 1.85 15.30 -1.03
C THR A 182 2.95 15.46 -2.08
N TRP A 183 4.15 14.90 -1.83
CA TRP A 183 5.24 14.93 -2.80
C TRP A 183 4.87 14.19 -4.10
N VAL A 184 4.36 12.96 -4.03
CA VAL A 184 3.96 12.19 -5.22
C VAL A 184 2.91 12.96 -6.03
N LEU A 185 1.90 13.55 -5.37
CA LEU A 185 0.88 14.36 -6.04
C LEU A 185 1.48 15.59 -6.73
N SER A 186 2.45 16.27 -6.11
CA SER A 186 3.13 17.42 -6.73
C SER A 186 3.97 17.03 -7.96
N GLN A 187 4.50 15.81 -8.01
CA GLN A 187 5.24 15.33 -9.19
C GLN A 187 4.29 15.04 -10.37
N ALA A 188 3.03 14.75 -10.11
CA ALA A 188 2.01 14.50 -11.12
C ALA A 188 1.45 15.79 -11.77
N GLY A 189 2.00 16.96 -11.46
CA GLY A 189 1.54 18.25 -12.00
C GLY A 189 0.33 18.86 -11.30
N ALA A 190 -0.04 18.36 -10.11
CA ALA A 190 -1.02 19.01 -9.25
C ALA A 190 -0.35 20.20 -8.54
N VAL A 191 -0.62 21.41 -9.02
CA VAL A 191 -0.33 22.68 -8.34
C VAL A 191 -1.63 23.48 -8.25
#